data_AF-A0A917QU45-F1
#
_entry.id   AF-A0A917QU45-F1
#
_cell.length_a   1.000
_cell.length_b   1.000
_cell.length_c   1.000
_cell.angle_alpha   90.00
_cell.angle_beta   90.00
_cell.angle_gamma   90.00
#
_symmetry.space_group_name_H-M   'P 1'
#
loop_
_entity.id
_entity.type
_entity.pdbx_description
1 polymer ?
#
loop_
_entity_poly.entity_id
_entity_poly.type
_entity_poly.pdbx_seq_one_letter_code
_entity_poly.pdbx_strand_id
1 'polypeptide(L)' 'MADLSQLLQQTMRRRHLNAQALAARTGIRTPRIRVFAEDGAHGPVRPTEEELVELAEALALPLLDVQEAARTAAPAPA' A
#
# COMPACT_ATOMS: atom_id res chain seq x y z
N MET A 1 -13.21 -6.84 4.02
CA MET A 1 -12.37 -5.63 3.99
C MET A 1 -11.23 -5.90 3.03
N ALA A 2 -10.82 -4.91 2.23
CA ALA A 2 -9.78 -5.10 1.22
C ALA A 2 -8.40 -5.03 1.87
N ASP A 3 -7.55 -6.01 1.60
CA ASP A 3 -6.13 -5.99 1.95
C ASP A 3 -5.38 -4.85 1.24
N LEU A 4 -4.29 -4.38 1.85
CA LEU A 4 -3.46 -3.31 1.28
C LEU A 4 -2.99 -3.61 -0.15
N SER A 5 -2.56 -4.84 -0.45
CA SER A 5 -2.16 -5.24 -1.81
C SER A 5 -3.29 -5.06 -2.81
N GLN A 6 -4.50 -5.51 -2.45
CA GLN A 6 -5.68 -5.36 -3.29
C GLN A 6 -6.07 -3.89 -3.49
N LEU A 7 -6.01 -3.08 -2.43
CA LEU A 7 -6.29 -1.64 -2.50
C LEU A 7 -5.32 -0.92 -3.45
N LEU A 8 -4.02 -1.24 -3.33
CA LEU A 8 -2.97 -0.70 -4.19
C LEU A 8 -3.17 -1.14 -5.64
N GLN A 9 -3.31 -2.44 -5.91
CA GLN A 9 -3.51 -2.98 -7.26
C GLN A 9 -4.77 -2.41 -7.93
N GLN A 10 -5.89 -2.33 -7.21
CA GLN A 10 -7.13 -1.79 -7.74
C GLN A 10 -7.00 -0.31 -8.10
N THR A 11 -6.38 0.48 -7.22
CA THR A 11 -6.23 1.93 -7.43
C THR A 11 -5.23 2.22 -8.53
N MET A 12 -4.11 1.50 -8.56
CA MET A 12 -3.11 1.57 -9.62
C MET A 12 -3.71 1.21 -10.98
N ARG A 13 -4.51 0.14 -11.07
CA ARG A 13 -5.21 -0.23 -12.29
C ARG A 13 -6.21 0.83 -12.74
N ARG A 14 -7.00 1.39 -11.83
CA ARG A 14 -7.98 2.46 -12.14
C ARG A 14 -7.32 3.74 -12.63
N ARG A 15 -6.12 4.05 -12.13
CA ARG A 15 -5.37 5.27 -12.47
C ARG A 15 -4.26 5.07 -13.50
N HIS A 16 -4.15 3.87 -14.07
CA HIS A 16 -3.06 3.49 -14.98
C HIS A 16 -1.65 3.75 -14.42
N LEU A 17 -1.48 3.58 -13.10
CA LEU A 17 -0.20 3.76 -12.41
C LEU A 17 0.55 2.43 -12.34
N ASN A 18 1.86 2.48 -12.52
CA ASN A 18 2.77 1.36 -12.24
C ASN A 18 3.58 1.63 -10.97
N ALA A 19 4.30 0.62 -10.47
CA ALA A 19 5.07 0.74 -9.23
C ALA A 19 6.13 1.85 -9.29
N GLN A 20 6.72 2.09 -10.46
CA GLN A 20 7.72 3.15 -10.65
C GLN A 20 7.09 4.55 -10.58
N ALA A 21 5.91 4.74 -11.19
CA ALA A 21 5.17 5.98 -11.13
C ALA A 21 4.69 6.27 -9.70
N LEU A 22 4.29 5.24 -8.96
CA LEU A 22 3.93 5.40 -7.56
C LEU A 22 5.14 5.75 -6.69
N ALA A 23 6.27 5.04 -6.88
CA ALA A 23 7.54 5.35 -6.22
C ALA A 23 8.02 6.80 -6.47
N ALA A 24 7.86 7.30 -7.69
CA ALA A 24 8.20 8.68 -8.04
C ALA A 24 7.31 9.71 -7.31
N ARG A 25 6.07 9.33 -6.92
CA ARG A 25 5.13 10.22 -6.23
C ARG A 25 5.27 10.18 -4.71
N THR A 26 5.66 9.05 -4.15
CA THR A 26 5.77 8.84 -2.70
C THR A 26 7.19 8.96 -2.15
N GLY A 27 8.20 8.99 -3.03
CA GLY A 27 9.61 8.85 -2.63
C GLY A 27 10.00 7.47 -2.12
N ILE A 28 9.05 6.52 -2.05
CA ILE A 28 9.29 5.15 -1.62
C ILE A 28 10.01 4.40 -2.74
N ARG A 29 11.03 3.62 -2.40
CA ARG A 29 11.79 2.84 -3.38
C ARG A 29 10.87 1.87 -4.13
N THR A 30 10.97 1.83 -5.46
CA THR A 30 10.17 0.94 -6.33
C THR A 30 10.10 -0.52 -5.88
N PRO A 31 11.20 -1.16 -5.39
CA PRO A 31 11.12 -2.52 -4.87
C PRO A 31 10.14 -2.67 -3.69
N ARG A 32 10.07 -1.68 -2.79
CA ARG A 32 9.13 -1.70 -1.66
C ARG A 32 7.69 -1.56 -2.12
N ILE A 33 7.44 -0.64 -3.07
CA ILE A 33 6.11 -0.50 -3.68
C ILE A 33 5.63 -1.81 -4.31
N ARG A 34 6.51 -2.55 -5.00
CA ARG A 34 6.17 -3.87 -5.55
C ARG A 34 5.78 -4.85 -4.46
N VAL A 35 6.60 -4.94 -3.40
CA VAL A 35 6.29 -5.82 -2.25
C VAL A 35 4.96 -5.44 -1.61
N PHE A 36 4.65 -4.16 -1.42
CA PHE A 36 3.36 -3.74 -0.87
C PHE A 36 2.19 -4.09 -1.81
N ALA A 37 2.39 -3.96 -3.13
CA ALA A 37 1.37 -4.31 -4.11
C ALA A 37 1.17 -5.83 -4.23
N GLU A 38 2.19 -6.65 -3.94
CA GLU A 38 2.15 -8.11 -4.01
C GLU A 38 1.71 -8.74 -2.68
N ASP A 39 2.40 -8.42 -1.60
CA ASP A 39 2.26 -9.03 -0.27
C ASP A 39 1.45 -8.17 0.73
N GLY A 40 1.12 -6.92 0.37
CA GLY A 40 0.40 -6.01 1.26
C GLY A 40 1.23 -5.61 2.47
N ALA A 41 0.59 -5.51 3.64
CA ALA A 41 1.26 -5.23 4.91
C ALA A 41 1.72 -6.50 5.64
N HIS A 42 1.60 -7.68 5.00
CA HIS A 42 1.78 -8.99 5.64
C HIS A 42 3.09 -9.66 5.26
N GLY A 43 3.72 -9.17 4.19
CA GLY A 43 5.03 -9.65 3.76
C GLY A 43 6.14 -9.37 4.77
N PRO A 44 7.35 -9.88 4.51
CA PRO A 44 8.53 -9.64 5.35
C PRO A 44 8.90 -8.15 5.42
N VAL A 45 8.42 -7.35 4.46
CA VAL A 45 8.59 -5.91 4.43
C VAL A 45 7.25 -5.25 4.74
N ARG A 46 7.12 -4.75 5.97
CA ARG A 46 5.93 -3.99 6.37
C ARG A 46 6.07 -2.51 6.03
N PRO A 47 5.00 -1.85 5.57
CA PRO A 47 4.97 -0.40 5.41
C PRO A 47 4.97 0.28 6.78
N THR A 48 5.72 1.36 6.89
CA THR A 48 5.71 2.26 8.05
C THR A 48 4.50 3.19 8.00
N GLU A 49 4.19 3.86 9.12
CA GLU A 49 3.09 4.84 9.15
C GLU A 49 3.31 5.97 8.15
N GLU A 50 4.54 6.49 8.05
CA GLU A 50 4.94 7.52 7.08
C GLU A 50 4.69 7.05 5.64
N GLU A 51 5.10 5.82 5.32
CA GLU A 51 4.84 5.24 3.99
C GLU A 51 3.35 5.06 3.70
N LEU A 52 2.53 4.75 4.71
CA LEU A 52 1.07 4.67 4.54
C LEU A 52 0.45 6.04 4.27
N VAL A 53 0.97 7.11 4.89
CA VAL A 53 0.58 8.49 4.58
C VAL A 53 0.93 8.84 3.14
N GLU A 54 2.18 8.61 2.74
CA GLU A 54 2.64 8.88 1.37
C GLU A 54 1.82 8.10 0.32
N LEU A 55 1.51 6.83 0.59
CA LEU A 55 0.66 6.02 -0.28
C LEU A 55 -0.76 6.57 -0.37
N ALA A 56 -1.35 6.98 0.75
CA ALA A 56 -2.69 7.58 0.79
C ALA A 56 -2.74 8.87 -0.04
N GLU A 57 -1.74 9.75 0.12
CA GLU A 57 -1.64 11.00 -0.63
C GLU A 57 -1.42 10.77 -2.13
N ALA A 58 -0.45 9.93 -2.50
CA ALA A 58 -0.15 9.65 -3.91
C ALA A 58 -1.30 8.97 -4.66
N LEU A 59 -2.07 8.15 -3.95
CA LEU A 59 -3.26 7.47 -4.48
C LEU A 59 -4.56 8.26 -4.24
N ALA A 60 -4.48 9.44 -3.63
CA ALA A 60 -5.61 10.24 -3.16
C ALA A 60 -6.74 9.37 -2.58
N LEU A 61 -6.36 8.51 -1.63
CA LEU A 61 -7.22 7.66 -0.83
C LEU A 61 -7.32 8.22 0.58
N PRO A 62 -8.42 7.97 1.31
CA PRO A 62 -8.48 8.29 2.73
C PRO A 62 -7.40 7.53 3.51
N LEU A 63 -6.62 8.24 4.32
CA LEU A 63 -5.56 7.63 5.13
C LEU A 63 -6.09 6.50 6.03
N LEU A 64 -7.29 6.68 6.59
CA LEU A 64 -7.93 5.67 7.43
C LEU A 64 -8.16 4.36 6.67
N ASP A 65 -8.60 4.42 5.41
CA ASP A 65 -8.83 3.23 4.59
C ASP A 65 -7.52 2.49 4.30
N VAL A 66 -6.44 3.23 4.07
CA VAL A 66 -5.09 2.68 3.83
C VAL A 66 -4.52 2.05 5.11
N GLN A 67 -4.71 2.69 6.26
CA GLN A 67 -4.27 2.16 7.57
C GLN A 67 -5.07 0.91 7.97
N GLU A 68 -6.38 0.92 7.78
CA GLU A 68 -7.23 -0.25 8.03
C GLU A 68 -6.82 -1.40 7.11
N ALA A 69 -6.64 -1.15 5.81
CA ALA A 69 -6.17 -2.17 4.86
C ALA A 69 -4.79 -2.75 5.22
N ALA A 70 -3.92 -1.96 5.87
CA ALA A 70 -2.65 -2.43 6.41
C ALA A 70 -2.79 -3.22 7.72
N ARG A 71 -3.85 -2.98 8.50
CA ARG A 71 -4.13 -3.60 9.81
C ARG A 71 -4.93 -4.90 9.71
N THR A 72 -5.93 -4.97 8.83
CA THR A 72 -7.00 -6.00 8.86
C THR A 72 -6.52 -7.44 8.61
N ALA A 73 -5.29 -7.67 8.16
CA ALA A 73 -4.79 -9.03 7.92
C ALA A 73 -3.48 -9.36 8.63
N ALA A 74 -3.21 -8.66 9.74
CA ALA A 74 -2.51 -9.33 10.82
C ALA A 74 -3.40 -10.52 11.27
N PRO A 75 -2.97 -11.79 11.14
CA PRO A 75 -3.66 -12.86 11.84
C PRO A 75 -3.63 -12.52 13.33
N ALA A 76 -4.80 -12.57 13.97
CA ALA A 76 -4.88 -12.49 15.42
C ALA A 76 -3.86 -13.48 16.02
N PRO A 77 -3.06 -13.07 17.03
CA PRO A 77 -2.22 -14.03 17.74
C PRO A 77 -3.14 -15.11 18.33
N ALA A 78 -2.83 -16.37 18.03
CA ALA A 78 -3.52 -17.54 18.57
C ALA A 78 -3.23 -17.71 20.07
#